data_AF-A0A8J2NQK2-F1
#
_entry.id   AF-A0A8J2NQK2-F1
#
_cell.length_a   1.000
_cell.length_b   1.000
_cell.length_c   1.000
_cell.angle_alpha   90.00
_cell.angle_beta   90.00
_cell.angle_gamma   90.00
#
_symmetry.space_group_name_H-M   'P 1'
#
loop_
_entity.id
_entity.type
_entity.pdbx_description
1 polymer ?
#
loop_
_entity_poly.entity_id
_entity_poly.type
_entity_poly.pdbx_seq_one_letter_code
_entity_poly.pdbx_strand_id
1 'polypeptide(L)'
;LKHPVLVNYHVRPICYPQTSDSGVEELQLSDQSVGTVVGWGKDATGNLTDNLHVTGLPVVSPRACLENVQESLAMQLQTRSTTYCAGFTNGQL
;
A
#
# COMPACT_ATOMS: atom_id res chain seq x y z
N LEU A 1 9.10 19.05 8.89
CA LEU A 1 8.20 20.08 9.46
C LEU A 1 9.06 21.17 10.09
N LYS A 2 8.68 22.46 10.01
CA LYS A 2 9.46 23.55 10.62
C LYS A 2 9.30 23.63 12.14
N HIS A 3 8.18 23.14 12.67
CA HIS A 3 7.87 23.06 14.10
C HIS A 3 7.18 21.72 14.43
N PRO A 4 7.22 21.28 15.71
CA PRO A 4 6.46 20.11 16.16
C PRO A 4 4.96 20.27 15.90
N VAL A 5 4.31 19.18 15.53
CA VAL A 5 2.87 19.13 15.31
C VAL A 5 2.17 18.73 16.62
N LEU A 6 1.09 19.44 16.97
CA LEU A 6 0.29 19.11 18.15
C LEU A 6 -0.54 17.84 17.89
N VAL A 7 -0.27 16.80 18.67
CA VAL A 7 -1.02 15.54 18.62
C VAL A 7 -2.37 15.72 19.30
N ASN A 8 -3.44 15.29 18.63
CA ASN A 8 -4.81 15.38 19.15
C ASN A 8 -5.68 14.25 18.57
N TYR A 9 -7.00 14.45 18.55
CA TYR A 9 -7.93 13.47 17.98
C TYR A 9 -7.76 13.29 16.46
N HIS A 10 -7.48 14.37 15.73
CA HIS A 10 -7.37 14.38 14.26
C HIS A 10 -5.95 14.18 13.73
N VAL A 11 -4.94 14.39 14.58
CA VAL A 11 -3.53 14.32 14.19
C VAL A 11 -2.80 13.34 15.10
N ARG A 12 -2.46 12.17 14.55
CA ARG A 12 -1.72 11.10 15.24
C ARG A 12 -0.70 10.45 14.29
N PRO A 13 0.51 10.13 14.76
CA PRO A 13 1.48 9.39 13.97
C PRO A 13 1.05 7.93 13.80
N ILE A 14 1.52 7.30 12.72
CA ILE A 14 1.38 5.86 12.52
C ILE A 14 2.47 5.11 13.31
N CYS A 15 2.20 3.85 13.67
CA CYS A 15 3.22 2.96 14.20
C CYS A 15 4.27 2.63 13.12
N TYR A 16 5.53 2.56 13.53
CA TYR A 16 6.60 2.04 12.67
C TYR A 16 6.70 0.51 12.87
N PRO A 17 6.78 -0.28 11.78
CA PRO A 17 6.99 -1.73 11.89
C PRO A 17 8.27 -2.03 12.68
N GLN A 18 8.15 -2.80 13.77
CA GLN A 18 9.25 -3.18 14.63
C GLN A 18 9.89 -4.48 14.12
N THR A 19 11.07 -4.34 13.51
CA THR A 19 11.83 -5.45 12.92
C THR A 19 12.32 -6.52 13.92
N SER A 20 12.07 -6.35 15.22
CA SER A 20 12.45 -7.32 16.26
C SER A 20 11.55 -8.54 16.31
N ASP A 21 10.36 -8.50 15.70
CA ASP A 21 9.41 -9.62 15.65
C ASP A 21 8.94 -9.85 14.20
N SER A 22 9.90 -10.20 13.33
CA SER A 22 9.73 -10.28 11.88
C SER A 22 8.60 -11.22 11.43
N GLY A 23 8.23 -12.21 12.26
CA GLY A 23 7.19 -13.18 11.93
C GLY A 23 5.79 -12.58 11.80
N VAL A 24 5.42 -11.61 12.65
CA VAL A 24 4.09 -10.98 12.57
C VAL A 24 4.00 -10.07 11.36
N GLU A 25 5.07 -9.33 11.06
CA GLU A 25 5.12 -8.42 9.91
C GLU A 25 5.12 -9.20 8.59
N GLU A 26 5.85 -10.32 8.52
CA GLU A 26 5.84 -11.22 7.37
C GLU A 26 4.47 -11.86 7.15
N LEU A 27 3.74 -12.20 8.22
CA LEU A 27 2.35 -12.64 8.12
C LEU A 27 1.42 -11.52 7.63
N GLN A 28 1.61 -10.28 8.07
CA GLN A 28 0.81 -9.12 7.62
C GLN A 28 1.05 -8.73 6.16
N LEU A 29 2.21 -9.11 5.61
CA LEU A 29 2.55 -8.94 4.19
C LEU A 29 2.39 -10.24 3.39
N SER A 30 1.75 -11.26 3.95
CA SER A 30 1.46 -12.51 3.23
C SER A 30 0.39 -12.30 2.15
N ASP A 31 0.40 -13.16 1.13
CA ASP A 31 -0.58 -13.11 0.03
C ASP A 31 -2.01 -13.04 0.58
N GLN A 32 -2.82 -12.14 0.01
CA GLN A 32 -4.20 -11.82 0.41
C GLN A 32 -4.38 -11.16 1.78
N SER A 33 -3.30 -10.85 2.52
CA SER A 33 -3.40 -9.97 3.68
C SER A 33 -3.90 -8.59 3.26
N VAL A 34 -4.92 -8.07 3.94
CA VAL A 34 -5.57 -6.82 3.54
C VAL A 34 -4.97 -5.62 4.28
N GLY A 35 -4.36 -4.71 3.53
CA GLY A 35 -3.93 -3.40 4.00
C GLY A 35 -4.97 -2.32 3.73
N THR A 36 -4.83 -1.16 4.38
CA THR A 36 -5.70 0.01 4.15
C THR A 36 -4.90 1.14 3.50
N VAL A 37 -5.42 1.70 2.41
CA VAL A 37 -4.88 2.89 1.75
C VAL A 37 -5.85 4.04 1.92
N VAL A 38 -5.32 5.20 2.30
CA VAL A 38 -6.07 6.45 2.48
C VAL A 38 -5.46 7.55 1.60
N GLY A 39 -6.28 8.37 0.96
CA GLY A 39 -5.77 9.46 0.13
C GLY A 39 -6.81 10.31 -0.60
N TRP A 40 -6.30 11.33 -1.30
CA TRP A 40 -7.05 12.30 -2.11
C TRP A 40 -6.69 12.19 -3.60
N GLY A 41 -6.31 10.99 -4.03
CA GLY A 41 -5.93 10.72 -5.42
C GLY A 41 -7.10 10.88 -6.40
N LYS A 42 -6.86 10.54 -7.67
CA LYS A 42 -7.95 10.51 -8.66
C LYS A 42 -8.96 9.43 -8.29
N ASP A 43 -10.24 9.76 -8.41
CA ASP A 43 -11.33 8.81 -8.23
C ASP A 43 -11.66 8.05 -9.53
N ALA A 44 -12.73 7.26 -9.51
CA ALA A 44 -13.19 6.47 -10.68
C ALA A 44 -13.61 7.34 -11.89
N THR A 45 -13.87 8.63 -11.69
CA THR A 45 -14.16 9.59 -12.78
C THR A 45 -12.88 10.24 -13.34
N GLY A 46 -11.73 9.95 -12.74
CA GLY A 46 -10.43 10.52 -13.12
C GLY A 46 -10.14 11.89 -12.51
N ASN A 47 -11.01 12.37 -11.61
CA ASN A 47 -10.90 13.69 -10.98
C ASN A 47 -10.26 13.59 -9.60
N LEU A 48 -9.53 14.63 -9.21
CA LEU A 48 -9.08 14.78 -7.83
C LEU A 48 -10.28 15.06 -6.92
N THR A 49 -10.18 14.61 -5.68
CA THR A 49 -11.24 14.68 -4.67
C THR A 49 -10.78 15.52 -3.49
N ASP A 50 -11.65 16.42 -3.02
CA ASP A 50 -11.43 17.17 -1.77
C ASP A 50 -11.74 16.33 -0.52
N ASN A 51 -12.52 15.27 -0.70
CA ASN A 51 -12.85 14.32 0.36
C ASN A 51 -11.77 13.24 0.47
N LEU A 52 -11.39 12.91 1.71
CA LEU A 52 -10.49 11.79 1.97
C LEU A 52 -11.22 10.47 1.71
N HIS A 53 -10.62 9.60 0.89
CA HIS A 53 -11.13 8.26 0.64
C HIS A 53 -10.28 7.21 1.35
N VAL A 54 -10.90 6.05 1.60
CA VAL A 54 -10.29 4.88 2.21
C VAL A 54 -10.67 3.63 1.41
N THR A 55 -9.72 2.75 1.19
CA THR A 55 -9.97 1.44 0.56
C THR A 55 -9.08 0.36 1.17
N GLY A 56 -9.60 -0.87 1.23
CA GLY A 56 -8.85 -2.06 1.61
C GLY A 56 -8.28 -2.73 0.36
N LEU A 57 -6.98 -3.01 0.34
CA LEU A 57 -6.32 -3.70 -0.78
C LEU A 57 -5.61 -4.96 -0.28
N PRO A 58 -5.78 -6.11 -0.95
CA PRO A 58 -5.05 -7.32 -0.63
C PRO A 58 -3.61 -7.21 -1.14
N VAL A 59 -2.66 -7.70 -0.35
CA VAL A 59 -1.31 -7.99 -0.83
C VAL A 59 -1.40 -9.09 -1.88
N VAL A 60 -0.65 -8.95 -2.97
CA VAL A 60 -0.61 -9.92 -4.06
C VAL A 60 0.81 -10.42 -4.26
N SER A 61 0.94 -11.70 -4.56
CA SER A 61 2.24 -12.31 -4.85
C SER A 61 3.00 -11.55 -5.97
N PRO A 62 4.34 -11.49 -5.91
CA PRO A 62 5.13 -10.87 -6.98
C PRO A 62 4.81 -11.45 -8.36
N ARG A 63 4.55 -12.76 -8.44
CA ARG A 63 4.19 -13.41 -9.70
C ARG A 63 2.91 -12.80 -10.30
N ALA A 64 1.83 -12.74 -9.53
CA ALA A 64 0.56 -12.18 -9.99
C ALA A 64 0.67 -10.68 -10.35
N CYS A 65 1.50 -9.95 -9.60
CA CYS A 65 1.81 -8.54 -9.90
C CYS A 65 2.52 -8.38 -11.25
N LEU A 66 3.48 -9.25 -11.55
CA LEU A 66 4.31 -9.17 -12.75
C LEU A 66 3.57 -9.56 -14.03
N GLU A 67 2.52 -10.39 -13.94
CA GLU A 67 1.71 -10.81 -15.08
C GLU A 67 0.95 -9.63 -15.73
N ASN A 68 0.74 -8.53 -15.00
CA ASN A 68 -0.08 -7.39 -15.43
C ASN A 68 0.69 -6.07 -15.57
N VAL A 69 2.02 -6.09 -15.39
CA VAL A 69 2.85 -4.87 -15.50
C VAL A 69 3.65 -4.83 -16.80
N GLN A 70 3.93 -3.60 -17.26
CA GLN A 70 4.86 -3.39 -18.38
C GLN A 70 6.23 -4.01 -18.06
N GLU A 71 6.86 -4.59 -19.07
CA GLU A 71 8.12 -5.36 -18.94
C GLU A 71 9.26 -4.56 -18.27
N SER A 72 9.32 -3.24 -18.50
CA SER A 72 10.29 -2.35 -17.86
C SER A 72 10.05 -2.18 -16.36
N LEU A 73 8.80 -2.14 -15.90
CA LEU A 73 8.42 -2.12 -14.49
C LEU A 73 8.62 -3.49 -13.85
N ALA A 74 8.35 -4.57 -14.60
CA ALA A 74 8.57 -5.93 -14.15
C ALA A 74 10.04 -6.18 -13.76
N MET A 75 10.98 -5.75 -14.60
CA MET A 75 12.42 -5.84 -14.30
C MET A 75 12.83 -5.02 -13.06
N GLN A 76 12.23 -3.86 -12.84
CA GLN A 76 12.52 -3.03 -11.66
C GLN A 76 11.97 -3.64 -10.36
N LEU A 77 10.78 -4.26 -10.43
CA LEU A 77 10.18 -4.94 -9.27
C LEU A 77 10.94 -6.23 -8.92
N GLN A 78 11.42 -6.98 -9.91
CA GLN A 78 12.21 -8.19 -9.69
C GLN A 78 13.59 -7.90 -9.07
N THR A 79 14.15 -6.72 -9.29
CA THR A 79 15.50 -6.37 -8.84
C THR A 79 15.55 -5.74 -7.44
N ARG A 80 14.41 -5.42 -6.81
CA ARG A 80 14.35 -4.75 -5.51
C ARG A 80 13.52 -5.53 -4.48
N SER A 81 14.18 -6.05 -3.44
CA SER A 81 13.53 -6.75 -2.32
C SER A 81 12.78 -5.83 -1.33
N THR A 82 12.73 -4.53 -1.58
CA THR A 82 12.13 -3.52 -0.67
C THR A 82 10.73 -3.09 -1.09
N THR A 83 10.11 -3.76 -2.06
CA THR A 83 8.79 -3.42 -2.60
C THR A 83 7.87 -4.64 -2.55
N TYR A 84 6.58 -4.41 -2.30
CA TYR A 84 5.52 -5.42 -2.42
C TYR A 84 4.37 -4.86 -3.26
N CYS A 85 3.48 -5.73 -3.74
CA CYS A 85 2.32 -5.34 -4.54
C CYS A 85 1.03 -5.55 -3.74
N ALA A 86 0.04 -4.68 -3.96
CA ALA A 86 -1.29 -4.84 -3.42
C ALA A 86 -2.33 -4.22 -4.36
N GLY A 87 -3.50 -4.85 -4.49
CA GLY A 87 -4.58 -4.33 -5.33
C GLY A 87 -5.50 -5.39 -5.90
N PHE A 88 -6.55 -4.91 -6.57
CA PHE A 88 -7.47 -5.72 -7.35
C PHE A 88 -7.29 -5.42 -8.83
N THR A 89 -7.38 -6.44 -9.68
CA THR A 89 -7.50 -6.32 -11.12
C THR A 89 -8.98 -6.23 -11.48
N ASN A 90 -9.46 -5.05 -11.89
CA ASN A 90 -10.87 -4.81 -12.23
C ASN A 90 -11.87 -5.20 -11.11
N GLY A 91 -11.48 -5.01 -9.85
CA GLY A 91 -12.29 -5.39 -8.69
C GLY A 91 -12.27 -6.89 -8.35
N GLN A 92 -11.44 -7.68 -9.02
CA GLN A 92 -11.18 -9.08 -8.72
C GLN A 92 -9.74 -9.26 -8.25
N LEU A 93 -9.52 -10.30 -7.44
CA LEU A 93 -8.19 -10.74 -7.04
C LEU A 93 -7.45 -11.38 -8.23
#